data_AF-A0A946DDS7-F1
#
_entry.id   AF-A0A946DDS7-F1
#
_cell.length_a   1.000
_cell.length_b   1.000
_cell.length_c   1.000
_cell.angle_alpha   90.00
_cell.angle_beta   90.00
_cell.angle_gamma   90.00
#
_symmetry.space_group_name_H-M   'P 1'
#
loop_
_entity.id
_entity.type
_entity.pdbx_description
1 polymer ?
#
loop_
_entity_poly.entity_id
_entity_poly.type
_entity_poly.pdbx_seq_one_letter_code
_entity_poly.pdbx_strand_id
1 'polypeptide(L)' 'MTQATILFADIAGSTALYENIGDSQAENLINTILAALSGIVEEHNGLVIKTIGDEIMCQFSSSS' A
#
# COMPACT_ATOMS: atom_id res chain seq x y z
N MET A 1 7.26 -12.20 -23.83
CA MET A 1 6.39 -11.35 -22.99
C MET A 1 6.76 -11.63 -21.55
N THR A 2 7.06 -10.60 -20.77
CA THR A 2 7.28 -10.74 -19.32
C THR A 2 5.92 -10.84 -18.63
N GLN A 3 5.73 -11.87 -17.81
CA GLN A 3 4.53 -12.06 -17.01
C GLN A 3 4.75 -11.46 -15.62
N ALA A 4 3.76 -10.73 -15.13
CA ALA A 4 3.79 -10.09 -13.83
C ALA A 4 2.49 -10.32 -13.08
N THR A 5 2.57 -10.43 -11.77
CA THR A 5 1.43 -10.45 -10.86
C THR A 5 1.28 -9.07 -10.23
N ILE A 6 0.08 -8.50 -10.29
CA ILE A 6 -0.22 -7.21 -9.68
C ILE A 6 -1.05 -7.43 -8.43
N LEU A 7 -0.66 -6.77 -7.33
CA LEU A 7 -1.38 -6.75 -6.07
C LEU A 7 -1.85 -5.33 -5.77
N PHE A 8 -3.11 -5.22 -5.33
CA PHE A 8 -3.69 -4.01 -4.79
C PHE A 8 -4.13 -4.30 -3.35
N ALA A 9 -3.86 -3.37 -2.44
CA ALA A 9 -4.31 -3.44 -1.05
C ALA A 9 -4.71 -2.05 -0.55
N ASP A 10 -5.76 -1.98 0.26
CA ASP A 10 -6.39 -0.75 0.72
C ASP A 10 -6.67 -0.82 2.23
N ILE A 11 -6.66 0.33 2.91
CA ILE A 11 -6.90 0.40 4.36
C ILE A 11 -8.40 0.47 4.62
N ALA A 12 -8.98 -0.65 5.03
CA ALA A 12 -10.40 -0.72 5.36
C ALA A 12 -10.80 0.31 6.44
N GLY A 13 -11.83 1.10 6.14
CA GLY A 13 -12.39 2.10 7.07
C GLY A 13 -11.59 3.39 7.17
N SER A 14 -10.68 3.67 6.23
CA SER A 14 -9.89 4.91 6.17
C SER A 14 -10.72 6.19 6.22
N THR A 15 -11.89 6.23 5.57
CA THR A 15 -12.81 7.38 5.64
C THR A 15 -13.22 7.69 7.08
N ALA A 16 -13.58 6.67 7.86
CA ALA A 16 -13.96 6.85 9.25
C ALA A 16 -12.74 7.28 10.11
N LEU A 17 -11.53 6.91 9.71
CA LEU A 17 -10.30 7.40 10.34
C LEU A 17 -10.17 8.92 10.17
N TYR A 18 -10.36 9.46 8.96
CA TYR A 18 -10.38 10.90 8.72
C TYR A 18 -11.42 11.63 9.59
N GLU A 19 -12.64 11.09 9.69
CA GLU A 19 -13.71 11.69 10.49
C GLU A 19 -13.42 11.69 11.99
N ASN A 20 -12.79 10.64 12.52
CA ASN A 20 -12.63 10.45 13.96
C ASN A 20 -11.39 11.16 14.53
N ILE A 21 -10.27 11.16 13.81
CA ILE A 21 -9.00 11.71 14.31
C ILE A 21 -8.51 12.95 13.53
N GLY A 22 -9.23 13.33 12.46
CA GLY A 22 -8.91 14.47 11.62
C GLY A 22 -7.78 14.19 10.63
N ASP A 23 -7.73 15.03 9.59
CA ASP A 23 -6.92 14.81 8.39
C ASP A 23 -5.45 14.54 8.68
N SER A 24 -4.81 15.40 9.46
CA SER A 24 -3.36 15.28 9.71
C SER A 24 -3.00 14.01 10.48
N GLN A 25 -3.81 13.59 11.44
CA GLN A 25 -3.51 12.38 12.21
C GLN A 25 -3.81 11.12 11.38
N ALA A 26 -4.91 11.13 10.61
CA ALA A 26 -5.25 10.05 9.71
C ALA A 26 -4.19 9.86 8.62
N GLU A 27 -3.74 10.95 7.99
CA GLU A 27 -2.70 10.90 6.95
C GLU A 27 -1.37 10.36 7.50
N ASN A 28 -0.96 10.79 8.70
CA ASN A 28 0.26 10.26 9.34
C ASN A 28 0.15 8.75 9.62
N LEU A 29 -1.01 8.28 10.08
CA LEU A 29 -1.24 6.86 10.33
C LEU A 29 -1.25 6.05 9.03
N ILE A 30 -1.94 6.54 7.99
CA ILE A 30 -1.98 5.91 6.66
C ILE A 30 -0.56 5.81 6.11
N ASN A 31 0.22 6.89 6.14
CA ASN A 31 1.62 6.88 5.68
C ASN A 31 2.49 5.87 6.43
N THR A 32 2.27 5.72 7.75
CA THR A 32 2.99 4.72 8.56
C THR A 32 2.65 3.29 8.12
N ILE A 33 1.37 3.01 7.86
CA ILE A 33 0.91 1.70 7.38
C ILE A 33 1.47 1.42 5.97
N LEU A 34 1.38 2.39 5.06
CA LEU A 34 1.90 2.25 3.70
C LEU A 34 3.41 2.05 3.66
N ALA A 35 4.16 2.71 4.55
CA ALA A 35 5.60 2.49 4.69
C ALA A 35 5.92 1.06 5.17
N ALA A 36 5.16 0.53 6.14
CA ALA A 36 5.31 -0.85 6.59
C ALA A 36 4.98 -1.86 5.48
N LEU A 37 3.89 -1.63 4.73
CA LEU A 37 3.53 -2.47 3.58
C LEU A 37 4.61 -2.42 2.48
N SER A 38 5.20 -1.25 2.24
CA SER A 38 6.29 -1.10 1.27
C SER A 38 7.51 -1.93 1.66
N GLY A 39 7.89 -1.93 2.94
CA GLY A 39 8.96 -2.79 3.46
C GLY A 39 8.67 -4.29 3.25
N ILE A 40 7.44 -4.73 3.55
CA ILE A 40 7.02 -6.13 3.33
C ILE A 40 7.08 -6.49 1.84
N VAL A 41 6.63 -5.59 0.95
CA VAL A 41 6.69 -5.82 -0.50
C VAL A 41 8.14 -6.02 -0.95
N GLU A 42 9.06 -5.17 -0.50
CA GLU A 42 10.49 -5.29 -0.81
C GLU A 42 11.11 -6.59 -0.26
N GLU A 43 10.80 -6.96 1.00
CA GLU A 43 11.24 -8.22 1.62
C GLU A 43 10.82 -9.46 0.82
N HIS A 44 9.68 -9.37 0.13
CA HIS A 44 9.15 -10.43 -0.74
C HIS A 44 9.56 -10.29 -2.22
N ASN A 45 10.57 -9.48 -2.54
CA ASN A 45 11.04 -9.21 -3.90
C ASN A 45 9.95 -8.64 -4.84
N GLY A 46 8.97 -7.96 -4.25
CA GLY A 46 8.01 -7.14 -4.98
C GLY A 46 8.54 -5.73 -5.22
N LEU A 47 7.85 -5.01 -6.09
CA LEU A 47 8.10 -3.61 -6.40
C LEU A 47 6.83 -2.82 -6.11
N VAL A 48 6.92 -1.81 -5.24
CA VAL A 48 5.85 -0.82 -5.10
C VAL A 48 5.85 0.08 -6.35
N ILE A 49 4.73 0.08 -7.07
CA ILE A 49 4.56 0.88 -8.29
C ILE A 49 4.10 2.28 -7.94
N LYS A 50 3.13 2.39 -7.04
CA LYS A 50 2.57 3.66 -6.56
C LYS A 50 1.67 3.45 -5.34
N THR A 51 1.38 4.54 -4.65
CA THR A 51 0.28 4.67 -3.69
C THR A 51 -0.81 5.57 -4.27
N ILE A 52 -2.07 5.36 -3.86
CA ILE A 52 -3.23 6.16 -4.26
C ILE A 52 -4.09 6.37 -3.02
N GLY A 53 -3.94 7.52 -2.36
CA GLY A 53 -4.57 7.74 -1.05
C GLY A 53 -4.05 6.72 -0.03
N ASP A 54 -4.93 5.87 0.48
CA ASP A 54 -4.68 4.78 1.39
C ASP A 54 -4.43 3.41 0.72
N GLU A 55 -4.44 3.36 -0.60
CA GLU A 55 -4.17 2.17 -1.40
C GLU A 55 -2.68 2.06 -1.78
N ILE A 56 -2.17 0.83 -1.88
CA ILE A 56 -0.88 0.49 -2.46
C ILE A 56 -1.02 -0.45 -3.68
N MET A 57 -0.31 -0.14 -4.76
CA MET A 57 -0.19 -0.97 -5.96
C MET A 57 1.22 -1.55 -6.05
N CYS A 58 1.31 -2.88 -6.14
CA CYS A 58 2.57 -3.60 -6.16
C CYS A 58 2.65 -4.57 -7.36
N GLN A 59 3.86 -4.82 -7.82
CA GLN A 59 4.16 -5.80 -8.86
C GLN A 59 5.10 -6.87 -8.31
N PHE A 60 4.83 -8.13 -8.62
CA PHE A 60 5.71 -9.25 -8.35
C PHE A 60 6.07 -9.95 -9.67
N SER A 61 7.34 -10.35 -9.79
CA SER A 61 7.79 -11.17 -10.91
C SER A 61 7.20 -12.56 -10.78
N SER A 62 6.59 -13.08 -11.86
CA SER A 62 6.22 -14.49 -11.89
C SER A 62 7.50 -15.32 -11.83
N SER A 63 7.69 -16.11 -10.78
CA SER A 63 8.67 -17.19 -10.80
C SER A 63 8.25 -18.15 -11.92
N SER A 64 9.16 -18.38 -12.87
CA SER A 64 9.02 -19.40 -13.91
C SER A 64 9.13 -20.80 -13.31
#